data_AF-A0A8H7ZS13-F1
#
_entry.id   AF-A0A8H7ZS13-F1
#
_cell.length_a   1.000
_cell.length_b   1.000
_cell.length_c   1.000
_cell.angle_alpha   90.00
_cell.angle_beta   90.00
_cell.angle_gamma   90.00
#
_symmetry.space_group_name_H-M   'P 1'
#
loop_
_entity.id
_entity.type
_entity.pdbx_description
1 polymer ?
#
loop_
_entity_poly.entity_id
_entity_poly.type
_entity_poly.pdbx_seq_one_letter_code
_entity_poly.pdbx_strand_id
1 'polypeptide(L)'
;MLARIRHYTLDEIRTAILQVDESVLTEQTIKQFLAFVPTAEEKGKLTAYTDNPEALAKGDRFFLEMMKIDRYEPRLKAWYFKMTFGERFRELEEQEFWQLPFFNTANCASLVQDVNAIFAASQALKESKTFLKILEVILTIGNFMNGTGYRGGAFGFRINSINKLVDTKSTDNKTTLLHFLASTVESKFPELLQIQTELNDVGPACRVSFAALRAEYAEIKSKLRMIRQELESHHADSENRQPDDKFVDMMTEFMSTAGEQFDNLDIRFTSMNIAYQDVVRMYGEDSSTMPPEEFFGIFRTFLSSFE
;
A
#
# COMPACT_ATOMS: atom_id res chain seq x y z
N MET A 1 -10.35 -25.78 -15.08
CA MET A 1 -8.95 -26.20 -14.86
C MET A 1 -8.42 -27.00 -16.05
N LEU A 2 -8.70 -28.30 -16.18
CA LEU A 2 -8.05 -29.17 -17.19
C LEU A 2 -8.30 -28.82 -18.66
N ALA A 3 -9.40 -28.12 -18.98
CA ALA A 3 -9.70 -27.70 -20.35
C ALA A 3 -8.69 -26.71 -20.94
N ARG A 4 -8.03 -25.90 -20.10
CA ARG A 4 -7.08 -24.86 -20.52
C ARG A 4 -5.68 -25.42 -20.81
N ILE A 5 -5.34 -26.52 -20.14
CA ILE A 5 -4.06 -27.23 -20.30
C ILE A 5 -4.23 -28.54 -21.07
N ARG A 6 -5.35 -28.69 -21.79
CA ARG A 6 -5.71 -29.93 -22.52
C ARG A 6 -4.69 -30.34 -23.59
N HIS A 7 -3.83 -29.41 -23.99
CA HIS A 7 -2.78 -29.60 -24.99
C HIS A 7 -1.49 -30.15 -24.40
N TYR A 8 -1.38 -30.22 -23.07
CA TYR A 8 -0.24 -30.78 -22.34
C TYR A 8 -0.63 -32.10 -21.67
N THR A 9 0.30 -33.04 -21.65
CA THR A 9 0.25 -34.26 -20.87
C THR A 9 0.46 -33.95 -19.38
N LEU A 10 0.07 -34.87 -18.50
CA LEU A 10 0.25 -34.69 -17.06
C LEU A 10 1.73 -34.61 -16.67
N ASP A 11 2.59 -35.32 -17.40
CA ASP A 11 4.04 -35.29 -17.22
C ASP A 11 4.63 -33.94 -17.65
N GLU A 12 4.21 -33.38 -18.79
CA GLU A 12 4.61 -32.03 -19.23
C GLU A 12 4.18 -30.96 -18.21
N ILE A 13 2.98 -31.08 -17.63
CA ILE A 13 2.51 -30.16 -16.59
C ILE A 13 3.37 -30.30 -15.32
N ARG A 14 3.70 -31.53 -14.92
CA ARG A 14 4.57 -31.79 -13.76
C ARG A 14 5.95 -31.17 -13.96
N THR A 15 6.55 -31.40 -15.13
CA THR A 15 7.85 -30.83 -15.51
C THR A 15 7.80 -29.30 -15.54
N ALA A 16 6.74 -28.71 -16.09
CA ALA A 16 6.55 -27.25 -16.10
C ALA A 16 6.47 -26.66 -14.67
N ILE A 17 5.92 -27.39 -13.70
CA ILE A 17 5.89 -26.95 -12.30
C ILE A 17 7.27 -27.06 -11.64
N LEU A 18 7.99 -28.15 -11.86
CA LEU A 18 9.36 -28.34 -11.34
C LEU A 18 10.32 -27.30 -11.92
N GLN A 19 10.14 -26.94 -13.19
CA GLN A 19 10.98 -25.97 -13.88
C GLN A 19 10.51 -24.51 -13.71
N VAL A 20 9.35 -24.28 -13.08
CA VAL A 20 8.73 -22.93 -12.94
C VAL A 20 8.55 -22.25 -14.31
N ASP A 21 8.05 -23.00 -15.29
CA ASP A 21 7.95 -22.56 -16.68
C ASP A 21 6.72 -21.68 -16.94
N GLU A 22 6.94 -20.36 -16.95
CA GLU A 22 5.92 -19.34 -17.18
C GLU A 22 5.40 -19.29 -18.63
N SER A 23 6.09 -19.93 -19.59
CA SER A 23 5.62 -20.04 -20.98
C SER A 23 4.50 -21.08 -21.13
N VAL A 24 4.48 -22.08 -20.24
CA VAL A 24 3.49 -23.16 -20.22
C VAL A 24 2.37 -22.87 -19.23
N LEU A 25 2.71 -22.42 -18.01
CA LEU A 25 1.74 -22.19 -16.94
C LEU A 25 1.62 -20.70 -16.62
N THR A 26 0.50 -20.13 -17.04
CA THR A 26 0.17 -18.72 -16.80
C THR A 26 -0.32 -18.45 -15.37
N GLU A 27 -0.28 -17.18 -14.94
CA GLU A 27 -0.77 -16.72 -13.63
C GLU A 27 -2.19 -17.21 -13.33
N GLN A 28 -3.09 -17.11 -14.33
CA GLN A 28 -4.47 -17.59 -14.20
C GLN A 28 -4.56 -19.12 -14.06
N THR A 29 -3.60 -19.86 -14.63
CA THR A 29 -3.54 -21.33 -14.51
C THR A 29 -3.06 -21.74 -13.11
N ILE A 30 -2.00 -21.10 -12.61
CA ILE A 30 -1.51 -21.31 -11.24
C ILE A 30 -2.60 -20.95 -10.21
N LYS A 31 -3.31 -19.84 -10.41
CA LYS A 31 -4.46 -19.46 -9.57
C LYS A 31 -5.55 -20.53 -9.54
N GLN A 32 -5.85 -21.14 -10.69
CA GLN A 32 -6.79 -22.26 -10.74
C GLN A 32 -6.25 -23.48 -10.00
N PHE A 33 -4.96 -23.80 -10.13
CA PHE A 33 -4.37 -24.93 -9.43
C PHE A 33 -4.44 -24.78 -7.92
N LEU A 34 -4.15 -23.58 -7.41
CA LEU A 34 -4.28 -23.23 -6.00
C LEU A 34 -5.72 -23.38 -5.47
N ALA A 35 -6.73 -23.09 -6.31
CA ALA A 35 -8.13 -23.23 -5.92
C ALA A 35 -8.61 -24.70 -5.78
N PHE A 36 -7.87 -25.65 -6.35
CA PHE A 36 -8.22 -27.07 -6.35
C PHE A 36 -7.12 -27.96 -5.74
N VAL A 37 -6.25 -27.41 -4.88
CA VAL A 37 -5.28 -28.23 -4.16
C VAL A 37 -6.03 -29.28 -3.32
N PRO A 38 -5.71 -30.58 -3.45
CA PRO A 38 -6.37 -31.63 -2.67
C PRO A 38 -6.14 -31.45 -1.17
N THR A 39 -7.21 -31.63 -0.40
CA THR A 39 -7.16 -31.69 1.07
C THR A 39 -6.38 -32.92 1.55
N ALA A 40 -5.97 -32.93 2.83
CA ALA A 40 -5.28 -34.08 3.40
C ALA A 40 -6.11 -35.38 3.30
N GLU A 41 -7.42 -35.29 3.44
CA GLU A 41 -8.34 -36.43 3.29
C GLU A 41 -8.40 -36.92 1.84
N GLU A 42 -8.52 -36.02 0.87
CA GLU A 42 -8.52 -36.37 -0.56
C GLU A 42 -7.20 -36.98 -0.98
N LYS A 43 -6.05 -36.44 -0.50
CA LYS A 43 -4.74 -37.06 -0.70
C LYS A 43 -4.70 -38.49 -0.19
N GLY A 44 -5.22 -38.74 1.02
CA GLY A 44 -5.28 -40.08 1.60
C GLY A 44 -6.16 -41.06 0.81
N LYS A 45 -7.23 -40.58 0.16
CA LYS A 45 -8.06 -41.40 -0.73
C LYS A 45 -7.36 -41.69 -2.06
N LEU A 46 -6.66 -40.70 -2.61
CA LEU A 46 -5.96 -40.83 -3.89
C LEU A 46 -4.76 -41.79 -3.81
N THR A 47 -4.02 -41.81 -2.69
CA THR A 47 -2.86 -42.70 -2.53
C THR A 47 -3.22 -44.19 -2.63
N ALA A 48 -4.46 -44.58 -2.30
CA ALA A 48 -4.95 -45.96 -2.46
C ALA A 48 -4.99 -46.43 -3.92
N TYR A 49 -4.91 -45.50 -4.89
CA TYR A 49 -4.98 -45.77 -6.32
C TYR A 49 -3.63 -45.54 -7.03
N THR A 50 -2.54 -45.42 -6.28
CA THR A 50 -1.19 -45.18 -6.86
C THR A 50 -0.79 -46.28 -7.85
N ASP A 51 -1.15 -47.54 -7.55
CA ASP A 51 -0.84 -48.70 -8.39
C ASP A 51 -1.87 -48.95 -9.50
N ASN A 52 -3.03 -48.28 -9.46
CA ASN A 52 -4.03 -48.35 -10.52
C ASN A 52 -4.63 -46.98 -10.85
N PRO A 53 -3.83 -46.06 -11.44
CA PRO A 53 -4.32 -44.74 -11.83
C PRO A 53 -5.42 -44.79 -12.90
N GLU A 54 -5.51 -45.88 -13.68
CA GLU A 54 -6.51 -46.02 -14.73
C GLU A 54 -7.94 -46.18 -14.20
N ALA A 55 -8.11 -46.59 -12.94
CA ALA A 55 -9.43 -46.63 -12.31
C ALA A 55 -10.00 -45.24 -11.98
N LEU A 56 -9.15 -44.20 -11.97
CA LEU A 56 -9.53 -42.85 -11.57
C LEU A 56 -10.05 -42.01 -12.75
N ALA A 57 -10.93 -41.06 -12.44
CA ALA A 57 -11.35 -40.04 -13.40
C ALA A 57 -10.17 -39.13 -13.77
N LYS A 58 -10.25 -38.44 -14.93
CA LYS A 58 -9.17 -37.57 -15.43
C LYS A 58 -8.72 -36.50 -14.41
N GLY A 59 -9.66 -35.98 -13.61
CA GLY A 59 -9.37 -35.03 -12.53
C GLY A 59 -8.52 -35.64 -11.41
N ASP A 60 -8.90 -36.81 -10.94
CA ASP A 60 -8.21 -37.52 -9.86
C ASP A 60 -6.82 -38.01 -10.30
N ARG A 61 -6.69 -38.46 -11.56
CA ARG A 61 -5.39 -38.80 -12.16
C ARG A 61 -4.44 -37.61 -12.22
N PHE A 62 -4.96 -36.40 -12.51
CA PHE A 62 -4.16 -35.19 -12.48
C PHE A 62 -3.59 -34.96 -11.08
N PHE A 63 -4.41 -35.04 -10.03
CA PHE A 63 -3.94 -34.83 -8.66
C PHE A 63 -2.98 -35.92 -8.19
N LEU A 64 -3.21 -37.18 -8.57
CA LEU A 64 -2.29 -38.27 -8.28
C LEU A 64 -0.88 -38.01 -8.89
N GLU A 65 -0.81 -37.43 -10.09
CA GLU A 65 0.47 -37.05 -10.70
C GLU A 65 1.10 -35.83 -10.00
N MET A 66 0.30 -34.80 -9.69
CA MET A 66 0.79 -33.60 -9.00
C MET A 66 1.25 -33.89 -7.56
N MET A 67 0.69 -34.89 -6.90
CA MET A 67 1.10 -35.33 -5.56
C MET A 67 2.51 -35.91 -5.52
N LYS A 68 3.08 -36.29 -6.66
CA LYS A 68 4.49 -36.71 -6.77
C LYS A 68 5.45 -35.52 -6.66
N ILE A 69 4.96 -34.30 -6.82
CA ILE A 69 5.73 -33.07 -6.62
C ILE A 69 5.80 -32.80 -5.13
N ASP A 70 7.02 -32.85 -4.59
CA ASP A 70 7.23 -32.50 -3.19
C ASP A 70 6.79 -31.06 -2.92
N ARG A 71 6.12 -30.82 -1.78
CA ARG A 71 5.63 -29.49 -1.39
C ARG A 71 4.83 -28.75 -2.48
N TYR A 72 4.02 -29.47 -3.26
CA TYR A 72 3.21 -28.93 -4.37
C TYR A 72 2.52 -27.59 -4.09
N GLU A 73 1.72 -27.51 -3.01
CA GLU A 73 0.95 -26.30 -2.69
C GLU A 73 1.83 -25.10 -2.32
N PRO A 74 2.80 -25.21 -1.39
CA PRO A 74 3.80 -24.16 -1.13
C PRO A 74 4.49 -23.64 -2.39
N ARG A 75 4.91 -24.55 -3.28
CA ARG A 75 5.56 -24.17 -4.55
C ARG A 75 4.66 -23.33 -5.43
N LEU A 76 3.41 -23.73 -5.60
CA LEU A 76 2.43 -22.96 -6.36
C LEU A 76 2.14 -21.60 -5.72
N LYS A 77 2.09 -21.51 -4.38
CA LYS A 77 1.88 -20.23 -3.67
C LYS A 77 3.06 -19.28 -3.90
N ALA A 78 4.29 -19.79 -3.78
CA ALA A 78 5.50 -19.01 -4.02
C ALA A 78 5.59 -18.54 -5.48
N TRP A 79 5.31 -19.44 -6.42
CA TRP A 79 5.30 -19.10 -7.84
C TRP A 79 4.22 -18.08 -8.19
N TYR A 80 2.99 -18.27 -7.71
CA TYR A 80 1.90 -17.30 -7.91
C TYR A 80 2.28 -15.91 -7.39
N PHE A 81 2.91 -15.86 -6.21
CA PHE A 81 3.40 -14.61 -5.67
C PHE A 81 4.50 -14.00 -6.54
N LYS A 82 5.49 -14.77 -7.00
CA LYS A 82 6.50 -14.29 -7.96
C LYS A 82 5.86 -13.64 -9.19
N MET A 83 4.87 -14.31 -9.80
CA MET A 83 4.19 -13.81 -11.01
C MET A 83 3.42 -12.51 -10.76
N THR A 84 2.88 -12.31 -9.57
CA THR A 84 2.06 -11.14 -9.21
C THR A 84 2.83 -10.06 -8.45
N PHE A 85 4.07 -10.34 -8.02
CA PHE A 85 4.91 -9.39 -7.29
C PHE A 85 5.28 -8.20 -8.17
N GLY A 86 5.67 -8.47 -9.42
CA GLY A 86 6.08 -7.43 -10.37
C GLY A 86 4.98 -6.40 -10.65
N GLU A 87 3.70 -6.79 -10.68
CA GLU A 87 2.59 -5.84 -10.86
C GLU A 87 2.38 -4.92 -9.65
N ARG A 88 2.69 -5.41 -8.44
CA ARG A 88 2.58 -4.66 -7.18
C ARG A 88 3.75 -3.70 -6.96
N PHE A 89 4.92 -4.08 -7.47
CA PHE A 89 6.19 -3.40 -7.26
C PHE A 89 6.77 -2.73 -8.51
N ARG A 90 6.03 -2.67 -9.62
CA ARG A 90 6.50 -2.01 -10.85
C ARG A 90 6.80 -0.54 -10.58
N GLU A 91 7.99 -0.24 -10.08
CA GLU A 91 8.44 1.10 -9.82
C GLU A 91 9.97 1.15 -9.93
N LEU A 92 10.46 2.24 -10.54
CA LEU A 92 11.81 2.79 -10.34
C LEU A 92 12.99 2.12 -11.05
N GLU A 93 12.92 1.91 -12.37
CA GLU A 93 14.15 1.70 -13.18
C GLU A 93 14.47 2.83 -14.18
N GLU A 94 13.72 3.93 -14.18
CA GLU A 94 14.14 5.19 -14.81
C GLU A 94 14.00 6.35 -13.83
N GLN A 95 14.79 6.42 -12.74
CA GLN A 95 15.16 7.70 -12.11
C GLN A 95 16.43 7.54 -11.25
N GLU A 96 17.61 7.59 -11.89
CA GLU A 96 18.85 8.12 -11.27
C GLU A 96 18.76 9.63 -10.95
N PHE A 97 17.57 10.22 -10.99
CA PHE A 97 17.32 11.65 -10.90
C PHE A 97 16.46 12.00 -9.68
N TRP A 98 16.86 11.54 -8.49
CA TRP A 98 16.36 12.15 -7.26
C TRP A 98 17.06 13.49 -7.02
N GLN A 99 16.80 14.46 -7.90
CA GLN A 99 16.94 15.89 -7.63
C GLN A 99 15.96 16.63 -8.55
N LEU A 100 14.69 16.78 -8.18
CA LEU A 100 13.92 18.02 -8.32
C LEU A 100 12.46 17.84 -7.83
N PRO A 101 11.86 18.88 -7.20
CA PRO A 101 10.54 18.80 -6.57
C PRO A 101 9.46 19.29 -7.53
N PHE A 102 8.70 18.36 -8.12
CA PHE A 102 7.37 18.51 -8.73
C PHE A 102 7.23 17.41 -9.78
N PHE A 103 6.73 16.22 -9.44
CA PHE A 103 6.34 15.29 -10.50
C PHE A 103 5.06 14.53 -10.14
N ASN A 104 4.00 14.97 -10.81
CA ASN A 104 2.81 14.20 -11.07
C ASN A 104 3.14 13.19 -12.19
N THR A 105 3.11 11.89 -11.89
CA THR A 105 3.19 10.83 -12.90
C THR A 105 2.21 9.72 -12.55
N ALA A 106 1.22 9.57 -13.43
CA ALA A 106 0.19 8.56 -13.36
C ALA A 106 0.70 7.19 -13.86
N ASN A 107 0.26 6.17 -13.12
CA ASN A 107 0.13 4.74 -13.44
C ASN A 107 1.26 3.77 -13.00
N CYS A 108 0.96 3.18 -11.82
CA CYS A 108 1.24 1.82 -11.33
C CYS A 108 2.55 1.51 -10.60
N ALA A 109 2.65 2.00 -9.35
CA ALA A 109 2.81 1.16 -8.14
C ALA A 109 2.03 1.80 -6.96
N SER A 110 0.73 1.49 -6.81
CA SER A 110 -0.18 2.21 -5.90
C SER A 110 0.33 2.30 -4.47
N LEU A 111 0.98 1.24 -3.99
CA LEU A 111 1.46 1.16 -2.62
C LEU A 111 2.55 2.20 -2.31
N VAL A 112 3.56 2.32 -3.17
CA VAL A 112 4.67 3.25 -2.93
C VAL A 112 4.22 4.69 -3.15
N GLN A 113 3.34 4.93 -4.13
CA GLN A 113 2.71 6.23 -4.35
C GLN A 113 1.91 6.68 -3.13
N ASP A 114 1.10 5.78 -2.56
CA ASP A 114 0.30 6.05 -1.36
C ASP A 114 1.18 6.35 -0.13
N VAL A 115 2.28 5.59 0.04
CA VAL A 115 3.28 5.84 1.10
C VAL A 115 3.94 7.20 0.92
N ASN A 116 4.37 7.53 -0.30
CA ASN A 116 5.02 8.80 -0.60
C ASN A 116 4.05 9.98 -0.44
N ALA A 117 2.79 9.84 -0.85
CA ALA A 117 1.76 10.88 -0.70
C ALA A 117 1.54 11.25 0.78
N ILE A 118 1.35 10.25 1.65
CA ILE A 118 1.20 10.49 3.10
C ILE A 118 2.47 11.11 3.68
N PHE A 119 3.65 10.62 3.30
CA PHE A 119 4.92 11.17 3.80
C PHE A 119 5.10 12.63 3.37
N ALA A 120 4.93 12.95 2.09
CA ALA A 120 5.10 14.29 1.55
C ALA A 120 4.11 15.28 2.19
N ALA A 121 2.82 14.94 2.26
CA ALA A 121 1.83 15.77 2.94
C ALA A 121 2.15 15.99 4.43
N SER A 122 2.68 14.96 5.11
CA SER A 122 3.11 15.07 6.51
C SER A 122 4.27 16.05 6.67
N GLN A 123 5.28 15.99 5.79
CA GLN A 123 6.41 16.93 5.83
C GLN A 123 5.97 18.35 5.48
N ALA A 124 5.19 18.51 4.41
CA ALA A 124 4.66 19.81 3.98
C ALA A 124 3.90 20.52 5.13
N LEU A 125 3.01 19.80 5.82
CA LEU A 125 2.27 20.36 6.96
C LEU A 125 3.14 20.64 8.19
N LYS A 126 4.19 19.84 8.42
CA LYS A 126 5.12 20.02 9.54
C LYS A 126 6.04 21.22 9.33
N GLU A 127 6.46 21.45 8.09
CA GLU A 127 7.43 22.48 7.71
C GLU A 127 6.76 23.81 7.32
N SER A 128 5.46 23.81 7.01
CA SER A 128 4.75 25.02 6.54
C SER A 128 4.65 26.10 7.61
N LYS A 129 5.54 27.10 7.50
CA LYS A 129 5.49 28.32 8.32
C LYS A 129 4.31 29.20 7.92
N THR A 130 3.94 29.17 6.64
CA THR A 130 2.81 29.96 6.12
C THR A 130 1.50 29.50 6.75
N PHE A 131 1.22 28.20 6.80
CA PHE A 131 -0.01 27.71 7.42
C PHE A 131 -0.05 27.96 8.92
N LEU A 132 1.07 27.78 9.63
CA LEU A 132 1.16 28.15 11.04
C LEU A 132 0.83 29.63 11.27
N LYS A 133 1.28 30.53 10.38
CA LYS A 133 0.95 31.95 10.48
C LYS A 133 -0.54 32.22 10.23
N ILE A 134 -1.16 31.51 9.29
CA ILE A 134 -2.61 31.58 9.08
C ILE A 134 -3.36 31.13 10.34
N LEU A 135 -2.93 30.05 11.00
CA LEU A 135 -3.52 29.61 12.28
C LEU A 135 -3.37 30.66 13.38
N GLU A 136 -2.25 31.37 13.45
CA GLU A 136 -2.05 32.49 14.40
C GLU A 136 -3.01 33.65 14.13
N VAL A 137 -3.25 33.98 12.86
CA VAL A 137 -4.23 35.00 12.47
C VAL A 137 -5.65 34.54 12.86
N ILE A 138 -6.01 33.29 12.58
CA ILE A 138 -7.29 32.70 13.00
C ILE A 138 -7.45 32.77 14.52
N LEU A 139 -6.42 32.38 15.28
CA LEU A 139 -6.44 32.43 16.75
C LEU A 139 -6.63 33.86 17.25
N THR A 140 -5.94 34.83 16.65
CA THR A 140 -6.03 36.25 17.01
C THR A 140 -7.43 36.79 16.78
N ILE A 141 -8.01 36.51 15.60
CA ILE A 141 -9.37 36.91 15.26
C ILE A 141 -10.38 36.24 16.20
N GLY A 142 -10.24 34.93 16.44
CA GLY A 142 -11.10 34.18 17.35
C GLY A 142 -11.06 34.71 18.78
N ASN A 143 -9.86 35.02 19.30
CA ASN A 143 -9.69 35.59 20.63
C ASN A 143 -10.26 37.01 20.74
N PHE A 144 -10.12 37.83 19.70
CA PHE A 144 -10.72 39.15 19.66
C PHE A 144 -12.25 39.07 19.67
N MET A 145 -12.84 38.22 18.83
CA MET A 145 -14.30 38.05 18.74
C MET A 145 -14.91 37.45 20.00
N ASN A 146 -14.20 36.53 20.68
CA ASN A 146 -14.68 35.84 21.87
C ASN A 146 -14.15 36.45 23.19
N GLY A 147 -13.46 37.59 23.15
CA GLY A 147 -12.70 38.13 24.28
C GLY A 147 -13.52 38.46 25.55
N THR A 148 -14.84 38.62 25.42
CA THR A 148 -15.75 38.84 26.57
C THR A 148 -16.43 37.56 27.05
N GLY A 149 -16.25 36.43 26.36
CA GLY A 149 -16.84 35.13 26.70
C GLY A 149 -15.82 34.12 27.21
N TYR A 150 -16.30 32.97 27.70
CA TYR A 150 -15.46 31.88 28.21
C TYR A 150 -14.52 31.25 27.18
N ARG A 151 -14.72 31.54 25.89
CA ARG A 151 -13.91 31.08 24.75
C ARG A 151 -12.81 32.07 24.35
N GLY A 152 -12.71 33.23 25.00
CA GLY A 152 -11.62 34.18 24.80
C GLY A 152 -10.33 33.75 25.50
N GLY A 153 -9.18 34.22 25.01
CA GLY A 153 -7.88 33.95 25.62
C GLY A 153 -7.38 32.51 25.41
N ALA A 154 -7.81 31.84 24.34
CA ALA A 154 -7.33 30.51 24.00
C ALA A 154 -5.86 30.54 23.54
N PHE A 155 -5.10 29.52 23.91
CA PHE A 155 -3.72 29.29 23.44
C PHE A 155 -3.66 28.50 22.13
N GLY A 156 -4.77 27.87 21.74
CA GLY A 156 -4.90 27.06 20.54
C GLY A 156 -6.33 26.53 20.40
N PHE A 157 -6.59 25.86 19.28
CA PHE A 157 -7.89 25.28 18.98
C PHE A 157 -7.70 23.92 18.27
N ARG A 158 -8.74 23.07 18.32
CA ARG A 158 -8.76 21.80 17.58
C ARG A 158 -8.70 22.07 16.08
N ILE A 159 -7.83 21.37 15.35
CA ILE A 159 -7.55 21.69 13.93
C ILE A 159 -8.80 21.67 13.06
N ASN A 160 -9.74 20.76 13.33
CA ASN A 160 -11.02 20.69 12.61
C ASN A 160 -11.89 21.98 12.73
N SER A 161 -11.56 22.89 13.66
CA SER A 161 -12.28 24.16 13.83
C SER A 161 -12.05 25.13 12.67
N ILE A 162 -10.97 24.98 11.89
CA ILE A 162 -10.71 25.84 10.72
C ILE A 162 -11.83 25.73 9.67
N ASN A 163 -12.45 24.56 9.55
CA ASN A 163 -13.56 24.33 8.62
C ASN A 163 -14.89 24.92 9.10
N LYS A 164 -14.95 25.46 10.33
CA LYS A 164 -16.15 26.13 10.87
C LYS A 164 -16.15 27.65 10.64
N LEU A 165 -15.08 28.19 10.04
CA LEU A 165 -14.99 29.61 9.73
C LEU A 165 -16.02 30.05 8.68
N VAL A 166 -16.50 29.14 7.84
CA VAL A 166 -17.59 29.38 6.88
C VAL A 166 -18.95 29.56 7.56
N ASP A 167 -19.13 29.01 8.77
CA ASP A 167 -20.40 29.03 9.49
C ASP A 167 -20.64 30.36 10.21
N THR A 168 -19.57 31.08 10.56
CA THR A 168 -19.66 32.37 11.25
C THR A 168 -19.86 33.47 10.21
N LYS A 169 -20.99 34.18 10.27
CA LYS A 169 -21.36 35.23 9.30
C LYS A 169 -21.40 36.61 9.94
N SER A 170 -21.16 37.62 9.12
CA SER A 170 -21.42 39.02 9.45
C SER A 170 -22.92 39.27 9.65
N THR A 171 -23.25 40.42 10.25
CA THR A 171 -24.65 40.81 10.54
C THR A 171 -25.52 40.93 9.29
N ASP A 172 -24.93 41.17 8.13
CA ASP A 172 -25.62 41.22 6.83
C ASP A 172 -25.75 39.85 6.14
N ASN A 173 -25.25 38.77 6.77
CA ASN A 173 -25.25 37.39 6.25
C ASN A 173 -24.57 37.18 4.89
N LYS A 174 -23.82 38.16 4.39
CA LYS A 174 -23.15 38.09 3.08
C LYS A 174 -21.71 37.62 3.15
N THR A 175 -21.02 37.92 4.25
CA THR A 175 -19.59 37.65 4.39
C THR A 175 -19.38 36.66 5.54
N THR A 176 -18.60 35.61 5.30
CA THR A 176 -18.21 34.67 6.36
C THR A 176 -16.91 35.10 7.01
N LEU A 177 -16.59 34.53 8.17
CA LEU A 177 -15.31 34.76 8.83
C LEU A 177 -14.14 34.27 7.95
N LEU A 178 -14.36 33.23 7.14
CA LEU A 178 -13.38 32.79 6.15
C LEU A 178 -13.12 33.83 5.05
N HIS A 179 -14.16 34.48 4.51
CA HIS A 179 -13.99 35.57 3.54
C HIS A 179 -13.21 36.74 4.16
N PHE A 180 -13.51 37.07 5.41
CA PHE A 180 -12.80 38.12 6.14
C PHE A 180 -11.32 37.75 6.38
N LEU A 181 -11.05 36.48 6.72
CA LEU A 181 -9.69 35.96 6.84
C LEU A 181 -8.94 36.07 5.52
N ALA A 182 -9.51 35.57 4.41
CA ALA A 182 -8.90 35.62 3.09
C ALA A 182 -8.57 37.06 2.68
N SER A 183 -9.54 37.98 2.80
CA SER A 183 -9.32 39.42 2.53
C SER A 183 -8.23 40.04 3.42
N THR A 184 -8.15 39.61 4.70
CA THR A 184 -7.12 40.08 5.63
C THR A 184 -5.74 39.56 5.24
N VAL A 185 -5.65 38.30 4.82
CA VAL A 185 -4.41 37.69 4.33
C VAL A 185 -3.98 38.37 3.04
N GLU A 186 -4.85 38.53 2.05
CA GLU A 186 -4.53 39.22 0.79
C GLU A 186 -4.01 40.64 1.00
N SER A 187 -4.63 41.40 1.91
CA SER A 187 -4.30 42.81 2.12
C SER A 187 -3.11 43.05 3.04
N LYS A 188 -2.88 42.19 4.04
CA LYS A 188 -1.85 42.41 5.08
C LYS A 188 -0.70 41.42 5.06
N PHE A 189 -0.92 40.22 4.53
CA PHE A 189 0.03 39.11 4.52
C PHE A 189 0.01 38.35 3.18
N PRO A 190 0.18 39.02 2.03
CA PRO A 190 0.04 38.40 0.71
C PRO A 190 1.00 37.22 0.50
N GLU A 191 2.14 37.20 1.21
CA GLU A 191 3.07 36.08 1.23
C GLU A 191 2.45 34.76 1.71
N LEU A 192 1.34 34.81 2.47
CA LEU A 192 0.68 33.61 2.99
C LEU A 192 -0.21 32.93 1.94
N LEU A 193 -0.49 33.57 0.80
CA LEU A 193 -1.27 32.98 -0.29
C LEU A 193 -0.54 31.82 -0.98
N GLN A 194 0.78 31.69 -0.78
CA GLN A 194 1.57 30.57 -1.31
C GLN A 194 1.21 29.21 -0.68
N ILE A 195 0.34 29.19 0.34
CA ILE A 195 -0.09 27.97 1.01
C ILE A 195 -0.68 26.92 0.07
N GLN A 196 -1.37 27.35 -1.00
CA GLN A 196 -1.95 26.43 -1.98
C GLN A 196 -0.88 25.59 -2.68
N THR A 197 0.26 26.22 -2.98
CA THR A 197 1.41 25.56 -3.59
C THR A 197 2.16 24.72 -2.55
N GLU A 198 2.33 25.24 -1.34
CA GLU A 198 3.09 24.57 -0.27
C GLU A 198 2.40 23.29 0.24
N LEU A 199 1.06 23.24 0.22
CA LEU A 199 0.26 22.12 0.70
C LEU A 199 -0.45 21.35 -0.42
N ASN A 200 0.08 21.39 -1.64
CA ASN A 200 -0.47 20.67 -2.79
C ASN A 200 -0.57 19.14 -2.56
N ASP A 201 0.34 18.57 -1.76
CA ASP A 201 0.44 17.14 -1.45
C ASP A 201 -0.66 16.63 -0.51
N VAL A 202 -1.33 17.52 0.22
CA VAL A 202 -2.48 17.17 1.07
C VAL A 202 -3.60 16.53 0.24
N GLY A 203 -3.74 16.98 -1.01
CA GLY A 203 -4.76 16.51 -1.91
C GLY A 203 -4.66 15.01 -2.24
N PRO A 204 -3.53 14.53 -2.78
CA PRO A 204 -3.27 13.11 -2.96
C PRO A 204 -3.37 12.30 -1.66
N ALA A 205 -2.75 12.78 -0.57
CA ALA A 205 -2.72 12.05 0.70
C ALA A 205 -4.11 11.78 1.29
N CYS A 206 -5.06 12.71 1.13
CA CYS A 206 -6.43 12.52 1.64
C CYS A 206 -7.23 11.43 0.91
N ARG A 207 -6.76 10.96 -0.26
CA ARG A 207 -7.45 9.92 -1.06
C ARG A 207 -6.96 8.51 -0.76
N VAL A 208 -5.84 8.40 -0.05
CA VAL A 208 -5.23 7.11 0.29
C VAL A 208 -6.07 6.43 1.36
N SER A 209 -6.47 5.18 1.14
CA SER A 209 -7.08 4.36 2.19
C SER A 209 -5.98 3.74 3.04
N PHE A 210 -5.78 4.24 4.25
CA PHE A 210 -4.71 3.74 5.11
C PHE A 210 -4.92 2.29 5.56
N ALA A 211 -6.17 1.84 5.66
CA ALA A 211 -6.48 0.44 5.93
C ALA A 211 -6.04 -0.49 4.78
N ALA A 212 -6.31 -0.10 3.52
CA ALA A 212 -5.91 -0.87 2.35
C ALA A 212 -4.38 -0.90 2.20
N LEU A 213 -3.72 0.26 2.34
CA LEU A 213 -2.26 0.39 2.31
C LEU A 213 -1.58 -0.55 3.32
N ARG A 214 -2.06 -0.57 4.58
CA ARG A 214 -1.52 -1.45 5.63
C ARG A 214 -1.75 -2.93 5.32
N ALA A 215 -2.92 -3.28 4.79
CA ALA A 215 -3.26 -4.66 4.46
C ALA A 215 -2.35 -5.20 3.34
N GLU A 216 -2.12 -4.41 2.30
CA GLU A 216 -1.26 -4.79 1.17
C GLU A 216 0.22 -4.91 1.60
N TYR A 217 0.75 -3.94 2.35
CA TYR A 217 2.11 -4.02 2.92
C TYR A 217 2.29 -5.28 3.79
N ALA A 218 1.31 -5.59 4.66
CA ALA A 218 1.36 -6.77 5.52
C ALA A 218 1.26 -8.09 4.73
N GLU A 219 0.46 -8.13 3.67
CA GLU A 219 0.35 -9.28 2.78
C GLU A 219 1.69 -9.58 2.10
N ILE A 220 2.36 -8.56 1.55
CA ILE A 220 3.67 -8.71 0.91
C ILE A 220 4.70 -9.22 1.92
N LYS A 221 4.79 -8.58 3.10
CA LYS A 221 5.71 -8.99 4.18
C LYS A 221 5.50 -10.44 4.59
N SER A 222 4.24 -10.85 4.73
CA SER A 222 3.88 -12.22 5.08
C SER A 222 4.29 -13.22 3.99
N LYS A 223 4.01 -12.92 2.72
CA LYS A 223 4.36 -13.81 1.60
C LYS A 223 5.86 -13.99 1.42
N LEU A 224 6.64 -12.91 1.50
CA LEU A 224 8.11 -12.99 1.47
C LEU A 224 8.65 -13.84 2.62
N ARG A 225 8.10 -13.67 3.83
CA ARG A 225 8.47 -14.50 4.98
C ARG A 225 8.15 -15.98 4.76
N MET A 226 6.98 -16.29 4.19
CA MET A 226 6.60 -17.68 3.90
C MET A 226 7.54 -18.34 2.89
N ILE A 227 7.91 -17.64 1.82
CA ILE A 227 8.84 -18.17 0.80
C ILE A 227 10.24 -18.36 1.39
N ARG A 228 10.73 -17.38 2.17
CA ARG A 228 12.01 -17.52 2.88
C ARG A 228 12.03 -18.76 3.78
N GLN A 229 10.98 -18.94 4.58
CA GLN A 229 10.88 -20.10 5.47
C GLN A 229 10.80 -21.43 4.70
N GLU A 230 10.11 -21.47 3.56
CA GLU A 230 10.05 -22.65 2.69
C GLU A 230 11.44 -23.04 2.17
N LEU A 231 12.19 -22.06 1.66
CA LEU A 231 13.55 -22.28 1.16
C LEU A 231 14.51 -22.75 2.26
N GLU A 232 14.45 -22.11 3.43
CA GLU A 232 15.34 -22.44 4.57
C GLU A 232 15.01 -23.79 5.22
N SER A 233 13.72 -24.13 5.35
CA SER A 233 13.30 -25.31 6.13
C SER A 233 13.24 -26.59 5.32
N HIS A 234 13.05 -26.49 4.00
CA HIS A 234 12.74 -27.65 3.15
C HIS A 234 13.67 -27.80 1.95
N HIS A 235 14.51 -26.82 1.66
CA HIS A 235 15.39 -26.83 0.47
C HIS A 235 16.87 -26.55 0.78
N ALA A 236 17.25 -26.58 2.07
CA ALA A 236 18.62 -26.37 2.54
C ALA A 236 19.61 -27.46 2.05
N ASP A 237 19.16 -28.72 2.00
CA ASP A 237 20.00 -29.84 1.56
C ASP A 237 19.89 -30.03 0.03
N SER A 238 20.98 -29.75 -0.69
CA SER A 238 21.03 -29.87 -2.16
C SER A 238 21.10 -31.31 -2.66
N GLU A 239 21.42 -32.27 -1.79
CA GLU A 239 21.68 -33.68 -2.17
C GLU A 239 20.43 -34.46 -2.61
N ASN A 240 19.22 -34.01 -2.23
CA ASN A 240 17.95 -34.68 -2.56
C ASN A 240 17.15 -33.98 -3.68
N ARG A 241 17.74 -33.01 -4.40
CA ARG A 241 17.04 -32.30 -5.47
C ARG A 241 16.86 -33.19 -6.70
N GLN A 242 15.64 -33.22 -7.24
CA GLN A 242 15.42 -33.82 -8.55
C GLN A 242 16.21 -33.02 -9.61
N PRO A 243 16.89 -33.67 -10.57
CA PRO A 243 17.75 -32.98 -11.55
C PRO A 243 17.05 -31.86 -12.34
N ASP A 244 15.74 -31.97 -12.54
CA ASP A 244 14.92 -31.03 -13.31
C ASP A 244 14.18 -29.99 -12.45
N ASP A 245 14.37 -30.00 -11.12
CA ASP A 245 13.70 -29.09 -10.19
C ASP A 245 14.48 -27.77 -10.03
N LYS A 246 13.99 -26.74 -10.74
CA LYS A 246 14.57 -25.38 -10.73
C LYS A 246 13.92 -24.45 -9.71
N PHE A 247 12.96 -24.93 -8.91
CA PHE A 247 12.20 -24.08 -8.00
C PHE A 247 13.09 -23.30 -7.04
N VAL A 248 14.08 -23.98 -6.44
CA VAL A 248 14.98 -23.35 -5.46
C VAL A 248 15.78 -22.23 -6.10
N ASP A 249 16.34 -22.47 -7.29
CA ASP A 249 17.16 -21.49 -8.00
C ASP A 249 16.31 -20.26 -8.37
N MET A 250 15.15 -20.48 -8.98
CA MET A 250 14.22 -19.42 -9.41
C MET A 250 13.67 -18.60 -8.23
N MET A 251 13.32 -19.27 -7.13
CA MET A 251 12.81 -18.58 -5.94
C MET A 251 13.92 -17.89 -5.15
N THR A 252 15.15 -18.40 -5.15
CA THR A 252 16.28 -17.73 -4.51
C THR A 252 16.64 -16.43 -5.24
N GLU A 253 16.68 -16.47 -6.58
CA GLU A 253 16.87 -15.27 -7.40
C GLU A 253 15.74 -14.26 -7.16
N PHE A 254 14.48 -14.71 -7.22
CA PHE A 254 13.32 -13.87 -6.91
C PHE A 254 13.41 -13.25 -5.51
N MET A 255 13.77 -14.03 -4.49
CA MET A 255 13.87 -13.55 -3.10
C MET A 255 15.01 -12.53 -2.91
N SER A 256 16.07 -12.60 -3.71
CA SER A 256 17.13 -11.57 -3.71
C SER A 256 16.56 -10.23 -4.18
N THR A 257 15.94 -10.20 -5.35
CA THR A 257 15.41 -8.97 -5.96
C THR A 257 14.17 -8.44 -5.23
N ALA A 258 13.25 -9.31 -4.86
CA ALA A 258 12.03 -8.93 -4.14
C ALA A 258 12.32 -8.53 -2.69
N GLY A 259 13.33 -9.14 -2.07
CA GLY A 259 13.81 -8.76 -0.73
C GLY A 259 14.32 -7.33 -0.70
N GLU A 260 15.20 -6.97 -1.62
CA GLU A 260 15.74 -5.60 -1.72
C GLU A 260 14.64 -4.55 -1.96
N GLN A 261 13.71 -4.83 -2.89
CA GLN A 261 12.57 -3.94 -3.14
C GLN A 261 11.68 -3.78 -1.90
N PHE A 262 11.43 -4.86 -1.17
CA PHE A 262 10.65 -4.81 0.05
C PHE A 262 11.37 -4.08 1.18
N ASP A 263 12.69 -4.25 1.33
CA ASP A 263 13.46 -3.55 2.37
C ASP A 263 13.43 -2.03 2.14
N ASN A 264 13.54 -1.59 0.88
CA ASN A 264 13.36 -0.19 0.50
C ASN A 264 11.94 0.33 0.82
N LEU A 265 10.92 -0.47 0.55
CA LEU A 265 9.54 -0.14 0.93
C LEU A 265 9.36 -0.10 2.45
N ASP A 266 9.96 -1.02 3.20
CA ASP A 266 9.86 -1.12 4.67
C ASP A 266 10.42 0.14 5.34
N ILE A 267 11.55 0.65 4.83
CA ILE A 267 12.14 1.93 5.25
C ILE A 267 11.15 3.07 4.98
N ARG A 268 10.65 3.21 3.74
CA ARG A 268 9.71 4.29 3.37
C ARG A 268 8.42 4.24 4.18
N PHE A 269 7.86 3.05 4.35
CA PHE A 269 6.65 2.83 5.12
C PHE A 269 6.86 3.19 6.60
N THR A 270 8.01 2.84 7.17
CA THR A 270 8.35 3.23 8.55
C THR A 270 8.51 4.75 8.68
N SER A 271 9.24 5.39 7.75
CA SER A 271 9.41 6.85 7.71
C SER A 271 8.07 7.59 7.55
N MET A 272 7.19 7.09 6.69
CA MET A 272 5.82 7.59 6.49
C MET A 272 5.00 7.54 7.78
N ASN A 273 5.03 6.41 8.50
CA ASN A 273 4.31 6.29 9.78
C ASN A 273 4.84 7.27 10.83
N ILE A 274 6.17 7.41 10.96
CA ILE A 274 6.78 8.34 11.91
C ILE A 274 6.40 9.78 11.56
N ALA A 275 6.54 10.18 10.30
CA ALA A 275 6.19 11.53 9.84
C ALA A 275 4.70 11.84 10.08
N TYR A 276 3.81 10.88 9.81
CA TYR A 276 2.38 11.01 10.06
C TYR A 276 2.07 11.18 11.55
N GLN A 277 2.66 10.35 12.41
CA GLN A 277 2.46 10.43 13.86
C GLN A 277 2.93 11.78 14.42
N ASP A 278 4.10 12.26 13.97
CA ASP A 278 4.66 13.54 14.36
C ASP A 278 3.74 14.71 14.00
N VAL A 279 3.26 14.76 12.75
CA VAL A 279 2.43 15.88 12.27
C VAL A 279 1.06 15.87 12.95
N VAL A 280 0.42 14.71 13.11
CA VAL A 280 -0.87 14.60 13.81
C VAL A 280 -0.74 15.09 15.25
N ARG A 281 0.33 14.71 15.94
CA ARG A 281 0.64 15.17 17.30
C ARG A 281 0.91 16.68 17.35
N MET A 282 1.61 17.23 16.36
CA MET A 282 1.89 18.67 16.25
C MET A 282 0.60 19.50 16.19
N TYR A 283 -0.43 18.99 15.51
CA TYR A 283 -1.75 19.63 15.44
C TYR A 283 -2.71 19.23 16.59
N GLY A 284 -2.21 18.49 17.60
CA GLY A 284 -2.93 18.18 18.83
C GLY A 284 -3.94 17.03 18.74
N GLU A 285 -3.90 16.24 17.67
CA GLU A 285 -4.77 15.08 17.46
C GLU A 285 -4.05 13.75 17.80
N ASP A 286 -4.78 12.64 17.78
CA ASP A 286 -4.28 11.29 18.10
C ASP A 286 -4.28 10.38 16.86
N SER A 287 -3.08 10.03 16.41
CA SER A 287 -2.84 9.19 15.22
C SER A 287 -3.34 7.75 15.35
N SER A 288 -3.65 7.28 16.57
CA SER A 288 -4.27 5.97 16.78
C SER A 288 -5.76 5.96 16.45
N THR A 289 -6.41 7.13 16.49
CA THR A 289 -7.86 7.30 16.28
C THR A 289 -8.21 8.03 14.99
N MET A 290 -7.23 8.70 14.38
CA MET A 290 -7.44 9.50 13.18
C MET A 290 -6.59 8.94 12.02
N PRO A 291 -7.20 8.38 10.97
CA PRO A 291 -6.47 7.90 9.80
C PRO A 291 -6.06 9.07 8.87
N PRO A 292 -5.01 8.92 8.06
CA PRO A 292 -4.52 9.92 7.11
C PRO A 292 -5.60 10.58 6.25
N GLU A 293 -6.50 9.79 5.67
CA GLU A 293 -7.59 10.30 4.83
C GLU A 293 -8.50 11.30 5.56
N GLU A 294 -8.76 11.08 6.85
CA GLU A 294 -9.54 11.99 7.70
C GLU A 294 -8.71 13.23 8.06
N PHE A 295 -7.47 13.03 8.55
CA PHE A 295 -6.61 14.12 8.98
C PHE A 295 -6.31 15.09 7.84
N PHE A 296 -5.80 14.61 6.70
CA PHE A 296 -5.50 15.45 5.54
C PHE A 296 -6.78 16.02 4.90
N GLY A 297 -7.92 15.33 5.05
CA GLY A 297 -9.23 15.83 4.61
C GLY A 297 -9.62 17.17 5.25
N ILE A 298 -9.20 17.42 6.49
CA ILE A 298 -9.42 18.70 7.18
C ILE A 298 -8.76 19.85 6.41
N PHE A 299 -7.48 19.69 6.07
CA PHE A 299 -6.67 20.69 5.38
C PHE A 299 -7.11 20.85 3.92
N ARG A 300 -7.42 19.75 3.22
CA ARG A 300 -7.98 19.78 1.86
C ARG A 300 -9.24 20.64 1.82
N THR A 301 -10.17 20.42 2.75
CA THR A 301 -11.43 21.17 2.82
C THR A 301 -11.19 22.66 3.06
N PHE A 302 -10.26 22.97 3.97
CA PHE A 302 -9.88 24.36 4.23
C PHE A 302 -9.27 25.03 3.00
N LEU A 303 -8.28 24.39 2.36
CA LEU A 303 -7.60 24.93 1.18
C LEU A 303 -8.57 25.18 0.03
N SER A 304 -9.50 24.25 -0.24
CA SER A 304 -10.53 24.44 -1.27
C SER A 304 -11.56 25.51 -0.93
N SER A 305 -11.74 25.85 0.34
CA SER A 305 -12.66 26.93 0.77
C SER A 305 -11.96 28.28 0.88
N PHE A 306 -10.63 28.27 1.00
CA PHE A 306 -9.78 29.45 1.15
C PHE A 306 -9.33 30.04 -0.19
N GLU A 307 -9.30 29.21 -1.25
CA GLU A 307 -9.21 29.66 -2.66
C GLU A 307 -10.43 30.48 -3.08
#